data_AF-A0A7V9UVF0-F1
#
_entry.id   AF-A0A7V9UVF0-F1
#
_cell.length_a   1.000
_cell.length_b   1.000
_cell.length_c   1.000
_cell.angle_alpha   90.00
_cell.angle_beta   90.00
_cell.angle_gamma   90.00
#
_symmetry.space_group_name_H-M   'P 1'
#
loop_
_entity.id
_entity.type
_entity.pdbx_description
1 polymer ?
#
loop_
_entity_poly.entity_id
_entity_poly.type
_entity_poly.pdbx_seq_one_letter_code
_entity_poly.pdbx_strand_id
1 'polypeptide(L)'
;DENYTDALPFLARAVHLAPDVARYHSYYGKVLAADEKQRFKAESELQTAVKLDPENPTFRIILAEFFIDYNLLKRAEGELKRFLAIVPNNYEAQTLLDSLQKK
;
A
#
# COMPACT_ATOMS: atom_id res chain seq x y z
N ASP A 1 -1.29 -17.97 -5.47
CA ASP A 1 -1.63 -19.05 -4.52
C ASP A 1 -0.74 -19.00 -3.30
N GLU A 2 -1.31 -19.46 -2.18
CA GLU A 2 -0.73 -19.76 -0.85
C GLU A 2 -0.61 -18.59 0.17
N ASN A 3 -1.54 -18.59 1.13
CA ASN A 3 -1.47 -18.02 2.50
C ASN A 3 -1.94 -16.58 2.84
N TYR A 4 -2.55 -15.80 1.94
CA TYR A 4 -3.04 -14.47 2.37
C TYR A 4 -4.32 -14.53 3.22
N THR A 5 -5.26 -15.44 2.94
CA THR A 5 -6.51 -15.57 3.70
C THR A 5 -6.29 -16.03 5.14
N ASP A 6 -5.32 -16.91 5.36
CA ASP A 6 -5.04 -17.48 6.68
C ASP A 6 -4.32 -16.49 7.60
N ALA A 7 -3.65 -15.48 7.02
CA ALA A 7 -2.99 -14.41 7.76
C ALA A 7 -3.94 -13.32 8.27
N LEU A 8 -5.14 -13.21 7.68
CA LEU A 8 -6.13 -12.16 7.99
C LEU A 8 -6.48 -12.08 9.49
N PRO A 9 -6.84 -13.17 10.21
CA PRO A 9 -7.15 -13.09 11.63
C PRO A 9 -5.95 -12.69 12.49
N PHE A 10 -4.74 -13.13 12.13
CA PHE A 10 -3.52 -12.78 12.87
C PHE A 10 -3.14 -11.31 12.68
N LEU A 11 -3.26 -10.79 11.46
CA LEU A 11 -2.98 -9.39 11.14
C LEU A 11 -4.03 -8.46 11.76
N ALA A 12 -5.31 -8.84 11.74
CA ALA A 12 -6.36 -8.09 12.44
C ALA A 12 -6.07 -7.99 13.95
N ARG A 13 -5.62 -9.09 14.57
CA ARG A 13 -5.22 -9.09 15.98
C ARG A 13 -3.94 -8.28 16.21
N ALA A 14 -2.98 -8.32 15.29
CA ALA A 14 -1.74 -7.56 15.39
C ALA A 14 -2.00 -6.04 15.36
N VAL A 15 -2.84 -5.57 14.44
CA VAL A 15 -3.28 -4.16 14.37
C VAL A 15 -4.06 -3.77 15.63
N HIS A 16 -4.89 -4.65 16.18
CA HIS A 16 -5.60 -4.38 17.44
C HIS A 16 -4.67 -4.27 18.66
N LEU A 17 -3.67 -5.15 18.76
CA LEU A 17 -2.74 -5.20 19.90
C LEU A 17 -1.65 -4.12 19.82
N ALA A 18 -1.28 -3.68 18.62
CA ALA A 18 -0.22 -2.70 18.41
C ALA A 18 -0.59 -1.75 17.24
N PRO A 19 -1.50 -0.78 17.49
CA PRO A 19 -2.05 0.12 16.47
C PRO A 19 -1.09 1.22 16.01
N ASP A 20 0.11 1.30 16.60
CA ASP A 20 1.18 2.23 16.24
C ASP A 20 2.28 1.57 15.40
N VAL A 21 2.15 0.28 15.11
CA VAL A 21 3.14 -0.48 14.33
C VAL A 21 2.77 -0.48 12.85
N ALA A 22 3.42 0.41 12.07
CA ALA A 22 3.15 0.64 10.65
C ALA A 22 3.11 -0.64 9.79
N ARG A 23 4.04 -1.58 10.03
CA ARG A 23 4.11 -2.84 9.27
C ARG A 23 2.84 -3.71 9.40
N TYR A 24 2.16 -3.70 10.55
CA TYR A 24 0.96 -4.49 10.75
C TYR A 24 -0.20 -3.94 9.94
N HIS A 25 -0.36 -2.62 9.93
CA HIS A 25 -1.30 -1.93 9.06
C HIS A 25 -1.01 -2.21 7.58
N SER A 26 0.25 -2.16 7.16
CA SER A 26 0.63 -2.42 5.76
C SER A 26 0.27 -3.84 5.31
N TYR A 27 0.67 -4.86 6.08
CA TYR A 27 0.37 -6.25 5.74
C TYR A 27 -1.13 -6.54 5.84
N TYR A 28 -1.82 -5.99 6.84
CA TYR A 28 -3.25 -6.15 6.97
C TYR A 28 -3.99 -5.54 5.77
N GLY A 29 -3.65 -4.30 5.42
CA GLY A 29 -4.19 -3.63 4.24
C GLY A 29 -3.95 -4.40 2.94
N LYS A 30 -2.74 -4.94 2.75
CA LYS A 30 -2.40 -5.76 1.58
C LYS A 30 -3.24 -7.04 1.49
N VAL A 31 -3.47 -7.73 2.61
CA VAL A 31 -4.34 -8.91 2.64
C VAL A 31 -5.80 -8.55 2.39
N LEU A 32 -6.28 -7.46 2.98
CA LEU A 32 -7.65 -6.97 2.77
C LEU A 32 -7.92 -6.59 1.31
N ALA A 33 -6.90 -6.11 0.59
CA ALA A 33 -7.03 -5.69 -0.80
C ALA A 33 -7.44 -6.82 -1.76
N ALA A 34 -7.22 -8.09 -1.36
CA ALA A 34 -7.63 -9.26 -2.14
C ALA A 34 -9.16 -9.47 -2.18
N ASP A 35 -9.92 -8.80 -1.31
CA ASP A 35 -11.38 -8.84 -1.29
C ASP A 35 -11.94 -7.45 -1.59
N GLU A 36 -12.64 -7.32 -2.72
CA GLU A 36 -13.23 -6.05 -3.17
C GLU A 36 -14.17 -5.44 -2.12
N LYS A 37 -14.87 -6.27 -1.33
CA LYS A 37 -15.75 -5.79 -0.26
C LYS A 37 -14.98 -5.09 0.86
N GLN A 38 -13.69 -5.39 0.98
CA GLN A 38 -12.80 -4.84 2.00
C GLN A 38 -11.91 -3.73 1.46
N ARG A 39 -12.07 -3.31 0.20
CA ARG A 39 -11.32 -2.22 -0.45
C ARG A 39 -11.12 -0.99 0.43
N PHE A 40 -12.19 -0.46 1.03
CA PHE A 40 -12.09 0.77 1.83
C PHE A 40 -11.30 0.56 3.12
N LYS A 41 -11.41 -0.62 3.72
CA LYS A 41 -10.62 -0.99 4.89
C LYS A 41 -9.15 -1.17 4.50
N ALA A 42 -8.89 -1.85 3.38
CA ALA A 42 -7.55 -2.01 2.82
C ALA A 42 -6.86 -0.65 2.62
N GLU A 43 -7.54 0.29 1.95
CA GLU A 43 -7.02 1.65 1.74
C GLU A 43 -6.69 2.34 3.07
N SER A 44 -7.60 2.28 4.05
CA SER A 44 -7.42 2.93 5.35
C SER A 44 -6.24 2.36 6.13
N GLU A 45 -6.04 1.05 6.12
CA GLU A 45 -4.91 0.39 6.77
C GLU A 45 -3.58 0.77 6.08
N LEU A 46 -3.54 0.74 4.75
CA LEU A 46 -2.34 1.15 3.99
C LEU A 46 -1.98 2.62 4.22
N GLN A 47 -2.97 3.52 4.25
CA GLN A 47 -2.77 4.93 4.59
C GLN A 47 -2.25 5.11 6.01
N THR A 48 -2.73 4.30 6.95
CA THR A 48 -2.24 4.33 8.35
C THR A 48 -0.78 3.91 8.42
N ALA A 49 -0.36 2.89 7.67
CA ALA A 49 1.04 2.50 7.59
C ALA A 49 1.95 3.63 7.09
N VAL A 50 1.54 4.32 6.02
CA VAL A 50 2.27 5.48 5.47
C VAL A 50 2.28 6.66 6.46
N LYS A 51 1.22 6.84 7.24
CA LYS A 51 1.15 7.91 8.26
C LYS A 51 2.06 7.63 9.45
N LEU A 52 2.13 6.37 9.89
CA LEU A 52 2.95 5.95 11.02
C LEU A 52 4.45 5.97 10.69
N ASP A 53 4.81 5.65 9.44
CA ASP A 53 6.21 5.64 8.99
C ASP A 53 6.32 6.25 7.58
N PRO A 54 6.33 7.60 7.47
CA PRO A 54 6.29 8.31 6.19
C PRO A 54 7.58 8.22 5.38
N GLU A 55 8.71 7.90 6.03
CA GLU A 55 10.03 7.80 5.40
C GLU A 55 10.29 6.40 4.84
N ASN A 56 9.42 5.43 5.12
CA ASN A 56 9.56 4.08 4.62
C ASN A 56 8.97 3.93 3.22
N PRO A 57 9.81 3.78 2.17
CA PRO A 57 9.33 3.72 0.81
C PRO A 57 8.50 2.47 0.53
N THR A 58 8.69 1.39 1.31
CA THR A 58 7.94 0.14 1.17
C THR A 58 6.43 0.34 1.33
N PHE A 59 6.01 1.15 2.31
CA PHE A 59 4.58 1.37 2.54
C PHE A 59 3.96 2.26 1.47
N ARG A 60 4.74 3.20 0.90
CA ARG A 60 4.29 4.04 -0.21
C ARG A 60 4.10 3.25 -1.49
N ILE A 61 5.03 2.34 -1.82
CA ILE A 61 4.88 1.53 -3.03
C ILE A 61 3.70 0.56 -2.91
N ILE A 62 3.48 -0.05 -1.74
CA ILE A 62 2.30 -0.91 -1.51
C ILE A 62 1.00 -0.12 -1.65
N LEU A 63 0.94 1.13 -1.17
CA LEU A 63 -0.24 1.98 -1.35
C LEU A 63 -0.43 2.39 -2.81
N ALA A 64 0.66 2.65 -3.55
CA ALA A 64 0.59 2.93 -4.99
C ALA A 64 0.10 1.72 -5.80
N GLU A 65 0.62 0.52 -5.51
CA GLU A 65 0.17 -0.75 -6.09
C GLU A 65 -1.32 -0.97 -5.85
N PHE A 66 -1.78 -0.80 -4.60
CA PHE A 66 -3.20 -0.86 -4.27
C PHE A 66 -4.05 0.10 -5.13
N PHE A 67 -3.59 1.35 -5.31
CA PHE A 67 -4.31 2.29 -6.16
C PHE A 67 -4.31 1.89 -7.63
N ILE A 68 -3.26 1.24 -8.13
CA ILE A 68 -3.22 0.72 -9.51
C ILE A 68 -4.20 -0.42 -9.68
N ASP A 69 -4.21 -1.38 -8.76
CA ASP A 69 -5.10 -2.55 -8.79
C ASP A 69 -6.57 -2.15 -8.82
N TYR A 70 -6.93 -1.07 -8.11
CA TYR A 70 -8.28 -0.52 -8.07
C TYR A 70 -8.53 0.61 -9.10
N ASN A 71 -7.65 0.76 -10.09
CA ASN A 71 -7.73 1.75 -11.17
C ASN A 71 -7.88 3.22 -10.71
N LEU A 72 -7.33 3.54 -9.53
CA LEU A 72 -7.26 4.87 -8.93
C LEU A 72 -5.97 5.60 -9.35
N LEU A 73 -5.76 5.73 -10.66
CA LEU A 73 -4.45 6.10 -11.24
C LEU A 73 -3.91 7.45 -10.76
N LYS A 74 -4.76 8.46 -10.56
CA LYS A 74 -4.33 9.76 -10.01
C LYS A 74 -3.77 9.66 -8.59
N ARG A 75 -4.32 8.76 -7.77
CA ARG A 75 -3.82 8.53 -6.40
C ARG A 75 -2.52 7.73 -6.44
N ALA A 76 -2.42 6.73 -7.32
CA ALA A 76 -1.19 5.98 -7.56
C ALA A 76 -0.04 6.90 -8.00
N GLU A 77 -0.30 7.82 -8.93
CA GLU A 77 0.69 8.80 -9.40
C GLU A 77 1.25 9.64 -8.23
N GLY A 78 0.38 10.09 -7.32
CA GLY A 78 0.78 10.85 -6.15
C GLY A 78 1.72 10.08 -5.22
N GLU A 79 1.41 8.81 -4.94
CA GLU A 79 2.26 7.98 -4.08
C GLU A 79 3.56 7.54 -4.78
N LEU A 80 3.56 7.31 -6.10
CA LEU A 80 4.79 7.04 -6.86
C LEU A 80 5.74 8.23 -6.87
N LYS A 81 5.23 9.46 -7.02
CA LYS A 81 6.06 10.68 -6.91
C LYS A 81 6.72 10.79 -5.53
N ARG A 82 5.96 10.50 -4.46
CA ARG A 82 6.47 10.51 -3.08
C ARG A 82 7.48 9.39 -2.83
N PHE A 83 7.24 8.21 -3.40
CA PHE A 83 8.18 7.10 -3.36
C PHE A 83 9.50 7.47 -4.04
N LEU A 84 9.45 8.03 -5.25
CA LEU A 84 10.64 8.45 -6.01
C LEU A 84 11.37 9.62 -5.36
N ALA A 85 10.70 10.44 -4.54
CA ALA A 85 11.39 11.44 -3.72
C ALA A 85 12.33 10.81 -2.66
N ILE A 86 12.01 9.60 -2.18
CA ILE A 86 12.82 8.83 -1.22
C ILE A 86 13.82 7.92 -1.95
N VAL A 87 13.38 7.30 -3.06
CA VAL A 87 14.16 6.34 -3.85
C VAL A 87 14.28 6.82 -5.31
N PRO A 88 15.08 7.87 -5.60
CA PRO A 88 15.07 8.55 -6.90
C PRO A 88 15.57 7.71 -8.07
N ASN A 89 16.35 6.65 -7.82
CA ASN A 89 16.93 5.80 -8.86
C ASN A 89 16.16 4.48 -9.06
N ASN A 90 14.90 4.42 -8.63
CA ASN A 90 14.08 3.24 -8.86
C ASN A 90 13.48 3.26 -10.28
N TYR A 91 14.12 2.53 -11.20
CA TYR A 91 13.74 2.47 -12.60
C TYR A 91 12.31 1.93 -12.83
N GLU A 92 11.90 0.96 -12.02
CA GLU A 92 10.58 0.34 -12.12
C GLU A 92 9.48 1.34 -11.77
N ALA A 93 9.62 2.03 -10.63
CA ALA A 93 8.69 3.06 -10.19
C ALA A 93 8.63 4.25 -11.16
N GLN A 94 9.78 4.65 -11.75
CA GLN A 94 9.80 5.70 -12.77
C GLN A 94 9.06 5.27 -14.04
N THR A 95 9.32 4.05 -14.53
CA THR A 95 8.63 3.50 -15.71
C THR A 95 7.12 3.42 -15.48
N LEU A 96 6.71 2.99 -14.28
CA LEU A 96 5.32 2.93 -13.89
C LEU A 96 4.69 4.32 -13.86
N LEU A 97 5.35 5.30 -13.25
CA LEU A 97 4.89 6.70 -13.21
C LEU A 97 4.69 7.27 -14.63
N ASP A 98 5.68 7.09 -15.51
CA ASP A 98 5.61 7.55 -16.90
C ASP A 98 4.43 6.90 -17.65
N SER A 99 4.14 5.63 -17.37
CA SER A 99 3.02 4.92 -17.98
C SER A 99 1.66 5.46 -17.54
N LEU A 100 1.54 5.92 -16.29
CA LEU A 100 0.32 6.51 -15.75
C LEU A 100 0.05 7.90 -16.33
N GLN A 101 1.10 8.66 -16.63
CA GLN A 101 0.99 10.03 -17.15
C GLN A 101 0.68 10.11 -18.65
N LYS A 102 0.94 9.02 -19.39
CA LYS A 102 0.68 8.92 -20.83
C LYS A 102 -0.77 8.52 -21.16
N LYS A 103 -1.55 8.13 -20.16
CA LYS A 103 -2.97 7.76 -20.29
C LYS A 103 -3.89 8.94 -20.00
#